data_AF-A0A957WWN9-F1
#
_entry.id   AF-A0A957WWN9-F1
#
_cell.length_a   1.000
_cell.length_b   1.000
_cell.length_c   1.000
_cell.angle_alpha   90.00
_cell.angle_beta   90.00
_cell.angle_gamma   90.00
#
_symmetry.space_group_name_H-M   'P 1'
#
loop_
_entity.id
_entity.type
_entity.pdbx_description
1 polymer ?
#
loop_
_entity_poly.entity_id
_entity_poly.type
_entity_poly.pdbx_seq_one_letter_code
_entity_poly.pdbx_strand_id
1 'polypeptide(L)'
;PAVSPTAIPLPTATPQADEQLTLAQYQYRIGDYAAARTSLTALLRRPEATEEMRATAHYFLARTYLAENAYVEANAALAPLLAAPANADTAVVSAASRLTAATTVTT
;
A
#
# COMPACT_ATOMS: atom_id res chain seq x y z
N PRO A 1 -0.37 -17.65 -50.94
CA PRO A 1 -0.03 -17.90 -49.52
C PRO A 1 0.01 -16.58 -48.74
N ALA A 2 -0.95 -16.36 -47.84
CA ALA A 2 -0.99 -15.17 -46.99
C ALA A 2 -0.24 -15.48 -45.68
N VAL A 3 0.83 -14.73 -45.39
CA VAL A 3 1.51 -14.78 -44.09
C VAL A 3 0.73 -13.92 -43.10
N SER A 4 0.22 -14.54 -42.05
CA SER A 4 -0.45 -13.84 -40.95
C SER A 4 0.62 -13.25 -40.03
N PRO A 5 0.61 -11.95 -39.69
CA PRO A 5 1.58 -11.38 -38.77
C PRO A 5 1.29 -11.85 -37.34
N THR A 6 2.23 -12.60 -36.76
CA THR A 6 2.23 -12.96 -35.34
C THR A 6 2.36 -11.70 -34.50
N ALA A 7 1.35 -11.37 -33.71
CA ALA A 7 1.43 -10.29 -32.73
C ALA A 7 2.50 -10.61 -31.68
N ILE A 8 3.54 -9.79 -31.60
CA ILE A 8 4.55 -9.86 -30.53
C ILE A 8 3.91 -9.24 -29.30
N PRO A 9 3.79 -9.94 -28.15
CA PRO A 9 3.31 -9.32 -26.92
C PRO A 9 4.29 -8.21 -26.52
N LEU A 10 3.79 -6.97 -26.52
CA LEU A 10 4.54 -5.83 -26.02
C LEU A 10 4.77 -6.02 -24.51
N PRO A 11 6.01 -5.99 -24.01
CA PRO A 11 6.25 -6.08 -22.57
C PRO A 11 5.53 -4.90 -21.91
N THR A 12 4.53 -5.21 -21.08
CA THR A 12 3.95 -4.19 -20.20
C THR A 12 5.03 -3.84 -19.19
N ALA A 13 5.56 -2.62 -19.25
CA ALA A 13 6.53 -2.16 -18.28
C ALA A 13 5.91 -2.29 -16.89
N THR A 14 6.51 -3.11 -16.02
CA THR A 14 6.12 -3.14 -14.62
C THR A 14 6.42 -1.74 -14.06
N PRO A 15 5.45 -1.04 -13.46
CA PRO A 15 5.69 0.28 -12.87
C PRO A 15 6.89 0.22 -11.94
N GLN A 16 7.64 1.30 -11.80
CA GLN A 16 8.66 1.38 -10.75
C GLN A 16 7.98 1.42 -9.37
N ALA A 17 8.74 1.16 -8.30
CA ALA A 17 8.19 1.12 -6.94
C ALA A 17 7.47 2.44 -6.58
N ASP A 18 8.02 3.59 -6.98
CA ASP A 18 7.44 4.92 -6.72
C ASP A 18 6.15 5.17 -7.50
N GLU A 19 6.13 4.75 -8.76
CA GLU A 19 4.94 4.82 -9.60
C GLU A 19 3.82 3.94 -9.03
N GLN A 20 4.18 2.77 -8.50
CA GLN A 20 3.22 1.87 -7.88
C GLN A 20 2.66 2.43 -6.57
N LEU A 21 3.48 3.10 -5.77
CA LEU A 21 3.01 3.82 -4.59
C LEU A 21 2.04 4.95 -4.98
N THR A 22 2.41 5.74 -5.99
CA THR A 22 1.56 6.83 -6.50
C THR A 22 0.23 6.31 -7.03
N LEU A 23 0.24 5.21 -7.77
CA LEU A 23 -0.97 4.54 -8.26
C LEU A 23 -1.87 4.08 -7.11
N ALA A 24 -1.29 3.45 -6.09
CA ALA A 24 -2.03 3.01 -4.91
C ALA A 24 -2.71 4.17 -4.17
N GLN A 25 -2.01 5.29 -4.01
CA GLN A 25 -2.56 6.48 -3.36
C GLN A 25 -3.71 7.08 -4.19
N TYR A 26 -3.58 7.10 -5.52
CA TYR A 26 -4.64 7.53 -6.41
C TYR A 26 -5.88 6.62 -6.28
N GLN A 27 -5.69 5.30 -6.31
CA GLN A 27 -6.76 4.30 -6.14
C GLN A 27 -7.49 4.49 -4.81
N TYR A 28 -6.75 4.69 -3.71
CA TYR A 28 -7.34 5.00 -2.40
C TYR A 28 -8.17 6.29 -2.46
N ARG A 29 -7.67 7.35 -3.12
CA ARG A 29 -8.35 8.64 -3.20
C ARG A 29 -9.66 8.56 -3.98
N ILE A 30 -9.74 7.74 -5.01
CA ILE A 30 -10.98 7.53 -5.79
C ILE A 30 -11.93 6.51 -5.14
N GLY A 31 -11.56 5.94 -3.99
CA GLY A 31 -12.37 4.95 -3.28
C GLY A 31 -12.22 3.51 -3.79
N ASP A 32 -11.28 3.24 -4.71
CA ASP A 32 -10.98 1.89 -5.17
C ASP A 32 -10.03 1.20 -4.18
N TYR A 33 -10.59 0.83 -3.04
CA TYR A 33 -9.88 0.23 -1.92
C TYR A 33 -9.34 -1.17 -2.25
N ALA A 34 -10.04 -1.95 -3.08
CA ALA A 34 -9.58 -3.26 -3.53
C ALA A 34 -8.33 -3.16 -4.41
N ALA A 35 -8.33 -2.24 -5.39
CA ALA A 35 -7.16 -2.00 -6.23
C ALA A 35 -6.00 -1.41 -5.42
N ALA A 36 -6.28 -0.45 -4.52
CA ALA A 36 -5.27 0.12 -3.64
C ALA A 36 -4.58 -0.97 -2.80
N ARG A 37 -5.32 -1.87 -2.15
CA ARG A 37 -4.74 -3.01 -1.41
C ARG A 37 -3.83 -3.88 -2.27
N THR A 38 -4.25 -4.16 -3.50
CA THR A 38 -3.48 -4.97 -4.44
C THR A 38 -2.16 -4.29 -4.78
N SER A 39 -2.19 -3.00 -5.12
CA SER A 39 -1.02 -2.21 -5.46
C SER A 39 -0.04 -2.08 -4.29
N LEU A 40 -0.56 -1.83 -3.08
CA LEU A 40 0.24 -1.70 -1.84
C LEU A 40 0.87 -3.03 -1.43
N THR A 41 0.11 -4.13 -1.47
CA THR A 41 0.64 -5.46 -1.14
C THR A 41 1.71 -5.89 -2.12
N ALA A 42 1.54 -5.56 -3.41
CA ALA A 42 2.56 -5.80 -4.42
C ALA A 42 3.81 -4.95 -4.16
N LEU A 43 3.67 -3.67 -3.80
CA LEU A 43 4.80 -2.79 -3.43
C LEU A 43 5.60 -3.35 -2.25
N LEU A 44 4.93 -3.85 -1.22
CA LEU A 44 5.58 -4.44 -0.03
C LEU A 44 6.42 -5.68 -0.34
N ARG A 45 6.13 -6.39 -1.44
CA ARG A 45 6.91 -7.55 -1.88
C ARG A 45 8.15 -7.18 -2.70
N ARG A 46 8.32 -5.90 -3.06
CA ARG A 46 9.42 -5.46 -3.90
C ARG A 46 10.70 -5.27 -3.06
N PRO A 47 11.81 -5.91 -3.43
CA PRO A 47 13.08 -5.73 -2.72
C PRO A 47 13.61 -4.29 -2.87
N GLU A 48 13.30 -3.62 -3.98
CA GLU A 48 13.69 -2.23 -4.26
C GLU A 48 12.89 -1.17 -3.47
N ALA A 49 11.82 -1.54 -2.78
CA ALA A 49 11.05 -0.60 -1.97
C ALA A 49 11.86 -0.16 -0.74
N THR A 50 12.08 1.15 -0.61
CA THR A 50 12.77 1.73 0.55
C THR A 50 11.94 1.54 1.83
N GLU A 51 12.57 1.69 3.00
CA GLU A 51 11.86 1.62 4.28
C GLU A 51 10.73 2.66 4.37
N GLU A 52 10.95 3.87 3.85
CA GLU A 52 9.94 4.94 3.79
C GLU A 52 8.74 4.54 2.90
N MET A 53 9.01 3.93 1.74
CA MET A 53 7.95 3.46 0.84
C MET A 53 7.17 2.31 1.48
N ARG A 54 7.84 1.39 2.15
CA ARG A 54 7.18 0.30 2.89
C ARG A 54 6.34 0.85 4.03
N ALA A 55 6.85 1.84 4.76
CA ALA A 55 6.11 2.48 5.83
C ALA A 55 4.85 3.18 5.30
N THR A 56 5.01 3.96 4.23
CA THR A 56 3.89 4.62 3.55
C THR A 56 2.88 3.59 3.03
N ALA A 57 3.35 2.47 2.47
CA ALA A 57 2.49 1.41 1.96
C ALA A 57 1.66 0.77 3.08
N HIS A 58 2.27 0.45 4.22
CA HIS A 58 1.57 -0.07 5.41
C HIS A 58 0.53 0.91 5.94
N TYR A 59 0.86 2.20 6.00
CA TYR A 59 -0.06 3.24 6.44
C TYR A 59 -1.30 3.35 5.53
N PHE A 60 -1.10 3.39 4.21
CA PHE A 60 -2.23 3.41 3.28
C PHE A 60 -3.01 2.11 3.30
N LEU A 61 -2.36 0.95 3.48
CA LEU A 61 -3.03 -0.35 3.58
C LEU A 61 -3.99 -0.35 4.78
N ALA A 62 -3.52 0.14 5.93
CA ALA A 62 -4.35 0.29 7.13
C ALA A 62 -5.55 1.21 6.91
N ARG A 63 -5.34 2.38 6.29
CA ARG A 63 -6.44 3.30 5.95
C ARG A 63 -7.47 2.66 5.02
N THR A 64 -7.00 1.83 4.10
CA THR A 64 -7.86 1.12 3.15
C THR A 64 -8.76 0.14 3.89
N TYR A 65 -8.21 -0.64 4.81
CA TYR A 65 -8.98 -1.53 5.68
C TYR A 65 -9.94 -0.77 6.62
N LEU A 66 -9.55 0.39 7.15
CA LEU A 66 -10.46 1.22 7.95
C LEU A 66 -11.65 1.74 7.16
N ALA A 67 -11.46 2.13 5.89
CA ALA A 67 -12.56 2.56 5.04
C ALA A 67 -13.59 1.43 4.79
N GLU A 68 -13.17 0.18 4.92
CA GLU A 68 -14.00 -1.02 4.80
C GLU A 68 -14.45 -1.60 6.17
N ASN A 69 -14.18 -0.90 7.29
CA ASN A 69 -14.43 -1.35 8.67
C ASN A 69 -13.73 -2.68 9.06
N ALA A 70 -12.65 -3.03 8.36
CA ALA A 70 -11.84 -4.21 8.61
C ALA A 70 -10.76 -3.90 9.67
N TYR A 71 -11.19 -3.72 10.92
CA TYR A 71 -10.31 -3.21 11.99
C TYR A 71 -9.17 -4.16 12.38
N VAL A 72 -9.38 -5.48 12.26
CA VAL A 72 -8.34 -6.48 12.57
C VAL A 72 -7.20 -6.38 11.55
N GLU A 73 -7.55 -6.31 10.28
CA GLU A 73 -6.63 -6.18 9.15
C GLU A 73 -5.94 -4.82 9.16
N ALA A 74 -6.66 -3.75 9.56
CA ALA A 74 -6.07 -2.42 9.74
C ALA A 74 -4.98 -2.45 10.83
N ASN A 75 -5.24 -3.08 11.97
CA ASN A 75 -4.24 -3.22 13.04
C ASN A 75 -3.04 -4.07 12.60
N ALA A 76 -3.29 -5.17 11.89
CA ALA A 76 -2.22 -6.00 11.34
C ALA A 76 -1.35 -5.22 10.34
N ALA A 77 -1.95 -4.32 9.56
CA ALA A 77 -1.24 -3.45 8.63
C ALA A 77 -0.40 -2.37 9.32
N LEU A 78 -0.80 -1.91 10.52
CA LEU A 78 -0.06 -0.92 11.32
C LEU A 78 1.04 -1.53 12.19
N ALA A 79 0.93 -2.80 12.57
CA ALA A 79 1.91 -3.46 13.44
C ALA A 79 3.37 -3.33 12.98
N PRO A 80 3.70 -3.43 11.68
CA PRO A 80 5.08 -3.22 11.18
C PRO A 80 5.59 -1.79 11.38
N LEU A 81 4.70 -0.78 11.37
CA LEU A 81 5.06 0.62 11.62
C LEU A 81 5.37 0.88 13.09
N LEU A 82 4.64 0.21 13.98
CA LEU A 82 4.78 0.35 15.43
C LEU A 82 5.97 -0.47 15.97
N ALA A 83 6.36 -1.52 15.25
CA ALA A 83 7.53 -2.34 15.56
C ALA A 83 8.85 -1.75 15.01
N ALA A 84 8.80 -0.74 14.15
CA ALA A 84 9.98 -0.09 13.62
C ALA A 84 10.70 0.73 14.71
N PRO A 85 12.05 0.67 14.82
CA PRO A 85 12.79 1.54 15.72
C PRO A 85 12.59 3.01 15.33
N ALA A 86 12.83 3.94 16.27
CA ALA A 86 12.54 5.38 16.26
C ALA A 86 13.08 6.23 15.07
N ASN A 87 13.59 5.57 14.02
CA ASN A 87 14.15 6.14 12.80
C ASN A 87 13.15 6.09 11.62
N ALA A 88 12.03 5.35 11.77
CA ALA A 88 10.94 5.41 10.80
C ALA A 88 10.30 6.81 10.86
N ASP A 89 10.09 7.40 9.68
CA ASP A 89 9.61 8.77 9.51
C ASP A 89 8.56 9.14 10.57
N THR A 90 8.93 10.04 11.48
CA THR A 90 8.20 10.34 12.71
C THR A 90 6.75 10.72 12.42
N ALA A 91 6.47 11.28 11.24
CA ALA A 91 5.13 11.63 10.79
C ALA A 91 4.24 10.41 10.52
N VAL A 92 4.78 9.37 9.89
CA VAL A 92 4.05 8.12 9.56
C VAL A 92 3.78 7.32 10.82
N VAL A 93 4.75 7.23 11.73
CA VAL A 93 4.58 6.57 13.04
C VAL A 93 3.56 7.33 13.89
N SER A 94 3.63 8.67 13.93
CA SER A 94 2.64 9.49 14.65
C SER A 94 1.24 9.40 14.06
N ALA A 95 1.11 9.20 12.75
CA ALA A 95 -0.17 8.98 12.09
C ALA A 95 -0.71 7.57 12.38
N ALA A 96 0.15 6.56 12.39
CA ALA A 96 -0.19 5.18 12.77
C ALA A 96 -0.71 5.10 14.20
N SER A 97 -0.01 5.70 15.17
CA SER A 97 -0.43 5.73 16.58
C SER A 97 -1.80 6.38 16.79
N ARG A 98 -2.10 7.46 16.03
CA ARG A 98 -3.41 8.11 16.06
C ARG A 98 -4.51 7.25 15.46
N LEU A 99 -4.21 6.52 14.38
CA LEU A 99 -5.15 5.55 13.79
C LEU A 99 -5.46 4.41 14.77
N THR A 100 -4.44 3.84 15.41
CA THR A 100 -4.62 2.76 16.40
C THR A 100 -5.50 3.24 17.56
N ALA A 101 -5.25 4.43 18.09
CA ALA A 101 -6.07 5.01 19.15
C ALA A 101 -7.55 5.23 18.73
N ALA A 102 -7.81 5.55 17.46
CA ALA A 102 -9.18 5.67 16.96
C ALA A 102 -9.90 4.32 16.85
N THR A 103 -9.16 3.25 16.51
CA THR A 103 -9.75 1.90 16.41
C THR A 103 -10.11 1.29 17.76
N THR A 104 -9.34 1.53 18.82
CA THR A 104 -9.62 1.01 20.16
C THR A 104 -10.74 1.73 20.91
N VAL A 105 -11.09 2.95 20.51
CA VAL A 105 -12.20 3.71 21.13
C VAL A 105 -13.57 3.26 20.59
N THR A 106 -13.61 2.53 19.47
CA THR A 106 -14.86 2.13 18.79
C THR A 106 -15.29 0.68 19.10
N THR A 107 -14.49 -0.06 19.89
CA THR A 107 -14.81 -1.41 20.39
C THR A 107 -15.27 -1.38 21.83
#